data_AF-A0A3A8SR35-F1
#
_entry.id   AF-A0A3A8SR35-F1
#
_cell.length_a   1.000
_cell.length_b   1.000
_cell.length_c   1.000
_cell.angle_alpha   90.00
_cell.angle_beta   90.00
_cell.angle_gamma   90.00
#
_symmetry.space_group_name_H-M   'P 1'
#
loop_
_entity.id
_entity.type
_entity.pdbx_description
1 polymer ?
#
loop_
_entity_poly.entity_id
_entity_poly.type
_entity_poly.pdbx_seq_one_letter_code
_entity_poly.pdbx_strand_id
1 'polypeptide(L)'
;MNMNFRLPSNGGYNVLEGKVRRAVSLDSEPCLLLELRSTGTCFRRDNHDFMEVVEDFDLRLPQVVVLRSHFDTLLRALRQWQVTQEPFSLDLDHGRDVTCTVEVRAHSDAASDRWKPDFTLVYAGPKARIEVSFSVDASCLLEWTEGLEQAVAIPH
;
A
#
# COMPACT_ATOMS: atom_id res chain seq x y z
N MET A 1 12.49 13.90 -11.15
CA MET A 1 11.92 14.04 -9.79
C MET A 1 11.53 12.65 -9.32
N ASN A 2 11.95 12.23 -8.13
CA ASN A 2 11.46 10.98 -7.54
C ASN A 2 10.03 11.25 -7.05
N MET A 3 9.02 10.77 -7.79
CA MET A 3 7.64 10.81 -7.31
C MET A 3 7.44 9.69 -6.31
N ASN A 4 7.28 10.06 -5.05
CA ASN A 4 6.78 9.17 -4.02
C ASN A 4 5.27 9.36 -3.94
N PHE A 5 4.54 8.28 -3.73
CA PHE A 5 3.12 8.29 -3.40
C PHE A 5 2.94 7.82 -1.97
N ARG A 6 1.85 8.17 -1.31
CA ARG A 6 1.66 7.84 0.10
C ARG A 6 0.22 7.50 0.43
N LEU A 7 0.06 6.60 1.38
CA LEU A 7 -1.21 6.26 2.00
C LEU A 7 -1.10 6.61 3.50
N PRO A 8 -1.65 7.76 3.93
CA PRO A 8 -1.75 8.05 5.35
C PRO A 8 -2.85 7.19 5.99
N SER A 9 -2.62 6.73 7.21
CA SER A 9 -3.68 6.26 8.10
C SER A 9 -4.64 7.41 8.44
N ASN A 10 -5.88 7.09 8.83
CA ASN A 10 -6.88 8.09 9.18
C ASN A 10 -6.47 9.08 10.28
N GLY A 11 -5.68 8.63 11.24
CA GLY A 11 -5.13 9.51 12.28
C GLY A 11 -3.97 10.38 11.80
N GLY A 12 -3.41 10.13 10.61
CA GLY A 12 -2.22 10.79 10.09
C GLY A 12 -0.91 10.39 10.76
N TYR A 13 -0.95 9.47 11.73
CA TYR A 13 0.22 9.07 12.54
C TYR A 13 1.12 8.07 11.83
N ASN A 14 0.50 7.17 11.05
CA ASN A 14 1.19 6.19 10.23
C ASN A 14 1.03 6.52 8.75
N VAL A 15 2.09 6.28 7.98
CA VAL A 15 2.12 6.50 6.54
C VAL A 15 2.83 5.33 5.86
N LEU A 16 2.22 4.80 4.82
CA LEU A 16 2.88 3.92 3.85
C LEU A 16 3.27 4.74 2.63
N GLU A 17 4.56 4.99 2.47
CA GLU A 17 5.15 5.61 1.29
C GLU A 17 5.49 4.53 0.27
N GLY A 18 5.14 4.77 -0.98
CA GLY A 18 5.52 3.96 -2.11
C GLY A 18 6.33 4.75 -3.12
N LYS A 19 7.20 4.04 -3.84
CA LYS A 19 8.01 4.60 -4.90
C LYS A 19 8.18 3.60 -6.01
N VAL A 20 7.80 4.01 -7.21
CA VAL A 20 8.08 3.26 -8.43
C VAL A 20 9.43 3.70 -8.98
N ARG A 21 10.38 2.77 -9.05
CA ARG A 21 11.72 2.96 -9.61
C ARG A 21 11.75 2.57 -11.08
N ARG A 22 12.90 2.85 -11.70
CA ARG A 22 13.19 2.72 -13.13
C ARG A 22 12.65 1.40 -13.72
N ALA A 23 12.22 1.46 -14.98
CA ALA A 23 11.84 0.30 -15.77
C ALA A 23 12.99 -0.70 -15.78
N VAL A 24 12.67 -1.92 -15.38
CA VAL A 24 13.52 -3.09 -15.56
C VAL A 24 12.82 -3.99 -16.58
N SER A 25 13.58 -4.77 -17.34
CA SER A 25 12.99 -5.78 -18.20
C SER A 25 13.29 -7.16 -17.62
N LEU A 26 12.25 -7.95 -17.39
CA LEU A 26 12.37 -9.35 -16.99
C LEU A 26 11.80 -10.17 -18.14
N ASP A 27 12.60 -11.05 -18.75
CA ASP A 27 12.15 -11.90 -19.87
C ASP A 27 11.50 -11.11 -21.04
N SER A 28 11.98 -9.90 -21.30
CA SER A 28 11.45 -8.93 -22.30
C SER A 28 10.16 -8.21 -21.91
N GLU A 29 9.60 -8.47 -20.73
CA GLU A 29 8.42 -7.78 -20.21
C GLU A 29 8.82 -6.48 -19.47
N PRO A 30 8.14 -5.35 -19.73
CA PRO A 30 8.36 -4.12 -18.99
C PRO A 30 7.88 -4.28 -17.55
N CYS A 31 8.83 -4.21 -16.63
CA CYS A 31 8.63 -4.32 -15.20
C CYS A 31 9.01 -3.01 -14.52
N LEU A 32 8.45 -2.81 -13.34
CA LEU A 32 8.69 -1.65 -12.51
C LEU A 32 9.05 -2.14 -11.11
N LEU A 33 10.07 -1.53 -10.50
CA LEU A 33 10.52 -1.90 -9.17
C LEU A 33 9.78 -1.05 -8.14
N LEU A 34 8.98 -1.69 -7.29
CA LEU A 34 8.23 -1.07 -6.21
C LEU A 34 9.05 -1.09 -4.93
N GLU A 35 9.36 0.10 -4.39
CA GLU A 35 9.91 0.28 -3.05
C GLU A 35 8.79 0.79 -2.13
N LEU A 36 8.65 0.18 -0.95
CA LEU A 36 7.66 0.60 0.04
C LEU A 36 8.34 0.83 1.39
N ARG A 37 7.85 1.84 2.10
CA ARG A 37 8.34 2.23 3.42
C ARG A 37 7.15 2.59 4.29
N SER A 38 7.04 1.96 5.46
CA SER A 38 6.04 2.29 6.45
C SER A 38 6.70 3.07 7.58
N THR A 39 6.13 4.22 7.91
CA THR A 39 6.60 5.07 9.01
C THR A 39 5.45 5.32 9.96
N GLY A 40 5.77 5.44 11.24
CA GLY A 40 4.82 5.81 12.29
C GLY A 40 5.46 6.79 13.24
N THR A 41 4.70 7.83 13.59
CA THR A 41 5.07 8.81 14.60
C THR A 41 4.22 8.60 15.85
N CYS A 42 4.86 8.54 17.00
CA CYS A 42 4.23 8.30 18.28
C CYS A 42 3.20 9.40 18.64
N PHE A 43 2.02 8.98 19.09
CA PHE A 43 1.05 9.87 19.74
C PHE A 43 1.47 10.09 21.20
N ARG A 44 1.51 11.34 21.67
CA ARG A 44 1.65 11.66 23.11
C ARG A 44 0.48 11.02 23.89
N ARG A 45 0.75 10.25 24.94
CA ARG A 45 0.78 10.73 26.34
C ARG A 45 -0.28 11.80 26.59
N ASP A 46 -1.48 11.42 27.01
CA ASP A 46 -2.30 12.25 27.90
C ASP A 46 -3.60 11.58 28.37
N ASN A 47 -3.94 10.36 27.94
CA ASN A 47 -5.01 9.60 28.61
C ASN A 47 -4.79 8.09 28.50
N HIS A 48 -4.52 7.47 29.65
CA HIS A 48 -4.67 6.06 30.01
C HIS A 48 -3.39 5.28 30.38
N ASP A 49 -3.49 4.65 31.57
CA ASP A 49 -2.57 3.71 32.20
C ASP A 49 -2.37 2.45 31.32
N PHE A 50 -1.40 2.47 30.42
CA PHE A 50 -0.91 1.23 29.81
C PHE A 50 0.61 1.18 29.69
N MET A 51 1.15 0.04 30.10
CA MET A 51 2.54 -0.42 30.03
C MET A 51 2.94 -0.79 28.59
N GLU A 52 2.49 -0.06 27.56
CA GLU A 52 2.87 -0.34 26.18
C GLU A 52 4.03 0.56 25.75
N VAL A 53 5.09 -0.08 25.26
CA VAL A 53 6.23 0.59 24.63
C VAL A 53 5.76 1.08 23.26
N VAL A 54 5.56 2.38 23.11
CA VAL A 54 5.21 3.02 21.83
C VAL A 54 6.46 3.72 21.31
N GLU A 55 7.11 3.13 20.31
CA GLU A 55 8.28 3.70 19.64
C GLU A 55 7.91 4.18 18.23
N ASP A 56 8.51 5.30 17.81
CA ASP A 56 8.53 5.69 16.41
C ASP A 56 9.13 4.55 15.59
N PHE A 57 8.57 4.28 14.41
CA PHE A 57 9.10 3.25 13.53
C PHE A 57 9.34 3.76 12.10
N ASP A 58 10.38 3.22 11.50
CA ASP A 58 10.74 3.41 10.10
C ASP A 58 11.12 2.05 9.51
N LEU A 59 10.13 1.40 8.90
CA LEU A 59 10.26 0.08 8.31
C LEU A 59 10.34 0.19 6.79
N ARG A 60 11.48 -0.24 6.22
CA ARG A 60 11.59 -0.46 4.78
C ARG A 60 11.15 -1.86 4.43
N LEU A 61 10.17 -1.97 3.54
CA LEU A 61 9.70 -3.26 3.04
C LEU A 61 10.64 -3.77 1.94
N PRO A 62 10.70 -5.10 1.73
CA PRO A 62 11.40 -5.68 0.60
C PRO A 62 10.91 -5.08 -0.73
N GLN A 63 11.83 -4.88 -1.66
CA GLN A 63 11.48 -4.37 -2.99
C GLN A 63 10.79 -5.47 -3.79
N VAL A 64 9.80 -5.08 -4.59
CA VAL A 64 9.01 -6.01 -5.39
C VAL A 64 9.10 -5.62 -6.86
N VAL A 65 9.45 -6.57 -7.72
CA VAL A 65 9.37 -6.39 -9.18
C VAL A 65 7.92 -6.68 -9.59
N VAL A 66 7.29 -5.69 -10.21
CA VAL A 66 5.87 -5.72 -10.58
C VAL A 66 5.77 -5.50 -12.08
N LEU A 67 5.00 -6.36 -12.77
CA LEU A 67 4.71 -6.16 -14.19
C LEU A 67 3.92 -4.87 -14.40
N ARG A 68 4.17 -4.18 -15.53
CA ARG A 68 3.37 -3.01 -15.89
C ARG A 68 1.86 -3.33 -15.93
N SER A 69 1.49 -4.50 -16.47
CA SER A 69 0.11 -4.98 -16.52
C SER A 69 -0.53 -5.18 -15.14
N HIS A 70 0.26 -5.55 -14.13
CA HIS A 70 -0.22 -5.70 -12.75
C HIS A 70 -0.47 -4.33 -12.11
N PHE A 71 0.41 -3.34 -12.36
CA PHE A 71 0.15 -1.95 -11.96
C PHE A 71 -1.11 -1.39 -12.62
N ASP A 72 -1.30 -1.59 -13.92
CA ASP A 72 -2.48 -1.12 -14.63
C ASP A 72 -3.77 -1.82 -14.11
N THR A 73 -3.66 -3.07 -13.66
CA THR A 73 -4.78 -3.80 -13.03
C THR A 73 -5.09 -3.29 -11.64
N LEU A 74 -4.07 -3.04 -10.81
CA LEU A 74 -4.23 -2.41 -9.50
C LEU A 74 -4.90 -1.03 -9.61
N LEU A 75 -4.43 -0.19 -10.54
CA LEU A 75 -4.99 1.14 -10.77
C LEU A 75 -6.47 1.09 -11.18
N ARG A 76 -6.83 0.16 -12.07
CA ARG A 76 -8.24 -0.05 -12.44
C ARG A 76 -9.08 -0.49 -11.25
N ALA A 77 -8.59 -1.42 -10.44
CA ALA A 77 -9.32 -1.90 -9.26
C ALA A 77 -9.51 -0.78 -8.23
N LEU A 78 -8.48 0.02 -7.97
CA LEU A 78 -8.56 1.20 -7.09
C LEU A 78 -9.58 2.22 -7.60
N ARG A 79 -9.54 2.56 -8.89
CA ARG A 79 -10.51 3.49 -9.49
C ARG A 79 -11.94 2.95 -9.48
N GLN A 80 -12.13 1.65 -9.73
CA GLN A 80 -13.43 1.00 -9.61
C GLN A 80 -13.93 1.04 -8.17
N TRP A 81 -13.07 0.75 -7.20
CA TRP A 81 -13.40 0.80 -5.78
C TRP A 81 -13.91 2.18 -5.35
N GLN A 82 -13.34 3.27 -5.87
CA GLN A 82 -13.82 4.63 -5.58
C GLN A 82 -15.29 4.88 -5.99
N VAL A 83 -15.82 4.09 -6.93
CA VAL A 83 -17.18 4.19 -7.43
C VAL A 83 -18.09 3.12 -6.81
N THR A 84 -17.64 1.87 -6.77
CA THR A 84 -18.48 0.72 -6.37
C THR A 84 -18.28 0.29 -4.92
N GLN A 85 -17.13 0.62 -4.34
CA GLN A 85 -16.67 0.17 -3.01
C GLN A 85 -16.63 -1.37 -2.87
N GLU A 86 -16.56 -2.08 -3.99
CA GLU A 86 -16.45 -3.53 -3.99
C GLU A 86 -15.05 -3.97 -3.56
N PRO A 87 -14.94 -4.89 -2.58
CA PRO A 87 -13.64 -5.34 -2.10
C PRO A 87 -12.84 -6.03 -3.21
N PHE A 88 -11.52 -5.89 -3.17
CA PHE A 88 -10.63 -6.59 -4.09
C PHE A 88 -9.35 -7.04 -3.40
N SER A 89 -8.69 -8.03 -4.00
CA SER A 89 -7.40 -8.56 -3.57
C SER A 89 -6.61 -8.91 -4.82
N LEU A 90 -5.41 -8.37 -4.96
CA LEU A 90 -4.59 -8.48 -6.16
C LEU A 90 -3.13 -8.76 -5.81
N ASP A 91 -2.56 -9.78 -6.45
CA ASP A 91 -1.13 -10.06 -6.40
C ASP A 91 -0.39 -9.17 -7.42
N LEU A 92 0.66 -8.51 -6.96
CA LEU A 92 1.46 -7.58 -7.76
C LEU A 92 2.74 -8.24 -8.29
N ASP A 93 3.23 -9.29 -7.64
CA ASP A 93 4.49 -9.94 -7.98
C ASP A 93 4.41 -10.79 -9.26
N HIS A 94 5.56 -11.28 -9.70
CA HIS A 94 5.74 -12.13 -10.87
C HIS A 94 5.87 -13.64 -10.48
N GLY A 95 5.45 -14.05 -9.29
CA GLY A 95 5.16 -15.44 -8.94
C GLY A 95 6.32 -16.43 -8.91
N ARG A 96 7.55 -16.00 -8.57
CA ARG A 96 8.69 -16.95 -8.48
C ARG A 96 9.01 -17.39 -7.05
N ASP A 97 9.19 -16.47 -6.12
CA ASP A 97 9.64 -16.79 -4.75
C ASP A 97 8.99 -15.92 -3.66
N VAL A 98 8.28 -14.87 -4.05
CA VAL A 98 7.69 -13.88 -3.15
C VAL A 98 6.31 -13.54 -3.64
N THR A 99 5.37 -13.32 -2.72
CA THR A 99 4.06 -12.73 -3.01
C THR A 99 3.99 -11.31 -2.47
N CYS A 100 3.36 -10.42 -3.24
CA CYS A 100 3.05 -9.06 -2.81
C CYS A 100 1.58 -8.78 -3.13
N THR A 101 0.72 -8.96 -2.15
CA THR A 101 -0.74 -8.81 -2.32
C THR A 101 -1.18 -7.47 -1.77
N VAL A 102 -1.98 -6.75 -2.56
CA VAL A 102 -2.73 -5.56 -2.11
C VAL A 102 -4.20 -5.93 -2.00
N GLU A 103 -4.79 -5.59 -0.86
CA GLU A 103 -6.18 -5.87 -0.56
C GLU A 103 -6.87 -4.62 -0.01
N VAL A 104 -8.09 -4.39 -0.48
CA VAL A 104 -8.99 -3.36 0.06
C VAL A 104 -10.32 -4.03 0.37
N ARG A 105 -10.72 -4.00 1.64
CA ARG A 105 -11.98 -4.60 2.12
C ARG A 105 -12.79 -3.60 2.91
N ALA A 106 -14.10 -3.83 2.97
CA ALA A 106 -14.94 -3.12 3.93
C ALA A 106 -14.46 -3.43 5.36
N HIS A 107 -14.46 -2.42 6.22
CA HIS A 107 -14.02 -2.59 7.59
C HIS A 107 -14.94 -3.57 8.34
N SER A 108 -14.33 -4.49 9.08
CA SER A 108 -15.00 -5.69 9.62
C SER A 108 -16.09 -5.40 10.66
N ASP A 109 -16.10 -4.23 11.28
CA ASP A 109 -17.19 -3.82 12.15
C ASP A 109 -18.42 -3.43 11.32
N ALA A 110 -19.44 -4.28 11.40
CA ALA A 110 -20.65 -4.31 10.58
C ALA A 110 -21.56 -3.05 10.63
N ALA A 111 -21.14 -2.00 11.33
CA ALA A 111 -21.79 -0.69 11.36
C ALA A 111 -20.90 0.44 10.81
N SER A 112 -19.69 0.10 10.34
CA SER A 112 -18.71 1.08 9.90
C SER A 112 -19.07 1.68 8.55
N ASP A 113 -18.78 2.96 8.44
CA ASP A 113 -18.98 3.74 7.24
C ASP A 113 -18.23 3.09 6.08
N ARG A 114 -18.95 2.67 5.04
CA ARG A 114 -18.40 2.07 3.80
C ARG A 114 -17.29 2.91 3.15
N TRP A 115 -17.20 4.19 3.53
CA TRP A 115 -16.12 5.10 3.15
C TRP A 115 -14.81 4.91 3.93
N LYS A 116 -14.74 3.93 4.83
CA LYS A 116 -13.58 3.62 5.67
C LYS A 116 -13.09 2.18 5.48
N PRO A 117 -12.54 1.81 4.31
CA PRO A 117 -12.01 0.46 4.10
C PRO A 117 -10.79 0.15 4.97
N ASP A 118 -10.55 -1.14 5.14
CA ASP A 118 -9.25 -1.65 5.52
C ASP A 118 -8.41 -1.86 4.26
N PHE A 119 -7.28 -1.16 4.19
CA PHE A 119 -6.20 -1.40 3.25
C PHE A 119 -5.21 -2.37 3.88
N THR A 120 -4.85 -3.43 3.17
CA THR A 120 -3.84 -4.39 3.61
C THR A 120 -2.83 -4.63 2.49
N LEU A 121 -1.55 -4.59 2.84
CA LEU A 121 -0.45 -5.02 1.99
C LEU A 121 0.25 -6.20 2.66
N VAL A 122 0.31 -7.34 1.96
CA VAL A 122 1.03 -8.52 2.43
C VAL A 122 2.22 -8.77 1.51
N TYR A 123 3.42 -8.72 2.08
CA TYR A 123 4.59 -9.33 1.49
C TYR A 123 4.83 -10.68 2.15
N ALA A 124 4.95 -11.75 1.37
CA ALA A 124 5.39 -13.05 1.90
C ALA A 124 6.52 -13.61 1.03
N GLY A 125 7.61 -14.02 1.67
CA GLY A 125 8.71 -14.71 1.03
C GLY A 125 9.27 -15.80 1.94
N PRO A 126 10.32 -16.53 1.52
CA PRO A 126 10.79 -17.71 2.23
C PRO A 126 11.38 -17.39 3.62
N LYS A 127 11.81 -16.14 3.83
CA LYS A 127 12.49 -15.69 5.04
C LYS A 127 11.63 -14.81 5.95
N ALA A 128 10.57 -14.23 5.43
CA ALA A 128 9.77 -13.26 6.14
C ALA A 128 8.37 -13.13 5.54
N ARG A 129 7.39 -12.88 6.41
CA ARG A 129 6.07 -12.36 6.06
C ARG A 129 5.90 -11.02 6.77
N ILE A 130 5.52 -10.01 6.01
CA ILE A 130 5.23 -8.67 6.52
C ILE A 130 3.82 -8.31 6.07
N GLU A 131 3.01 -7.85 7.01
CA GLU A 131 1.66 -7.39 6.77
C GLU A 131 1.53 -5.96 7.29
N VAL A 132 1.09 -5.06 6.43
CA VAL A 132 0.84 -3.66 6.76
C VAL A 132 -0.63 -3.39 6.51
N SER A 133 -1.35 -3.07 7.58
CA SER A 133 -2.80 -2.85 7.52
C SER A 133 -3.17 -1.49 8.10
N PHE A 134 -4.03 -0.77 7.40
CA PHE A 134 -4.59 0.51 7.84
C PHE A 134 -6.09 0.52 7.61
N SER A 135 -6.84 1.02 8.58
CA SER A 135 -8.17 1.56 8.31
C SER A 135 -8.00 2.98 7.77
N VAL A 136 -8.47 3.20 6.54
CA VAL A 136 -8.29 4.46 5.80
C VAL A 136 -9.62 4.97 5.29
N ASP A 137 -9.74 6.28 5.14
CA ASP A 137 -10.87 6.93 4.49
C ASP A 137 -10.67 6.85 2.97
N ALA A 138 -11.76 6.89 2.22
CA ALA A 138 -11.71 6.81 0.76
C ALA A 138 -10.83 7.90 0.11
N SER A 139 -10.72 9.08 0.74
CA SER A 139 -9.82 10.15 0.31
C SER A 139 -8.34 9.78 0.41
N CYS A 140 -7.94 9.03 1.45
CA CYS A 140 -6.57 8.54 1.60
C CYS A 140 -6.25 7.51 0.52
N LEU A 141 -7.20 6.61 0.22
CA LEU A 141 -7.03 5.64 -0.87
C LEU A 141 -7.00 6.34 -2.24
N LEU A 142 -7.75 7.43 -2.42
CA LEU A 142 -7.72 8.25 -3.63
C LEU A 142 -6.36 8.95 -3.81
N GLU A 143 -5.81 9.57 -2.75
CA GLU A 143 -4.47 10.17 -2.76
C GLU A 143 -3.41 9.14 -3.17
N TRP A 144 -3.50 7.93 -2.62
CA TRP A 144 -2.59 6.84 -2.96
C TRP A 144 -2.72 6.42 -4.43
N THR A 145 -3.96 6.33 -4.94
CA THR A 145 -4.26 5.98 -6.34
C THR A 145 -3.69 7.01 -7.30
N GLU A 146 -3.96 8.30 -7.06
CA GLU A 146 -3.47 9.40 -7.90
C GLU A 146 -1.95 9.50 -7.89
N GLY A 147 -1.32 9.30 -6.71
CA GLY A 147 0.12 9.24 -6.61
C GLY A 147 0.73 8.07 -7.39
N LEU A 148 0.09 6.89 -7.34
CA LEU A 148 0.54 5.73 -8.10
C LEU A 148 0.41 5.95 -9.61
N GLU A 149 -0.68 6.54 -10.09
CA GLU A 149 -0.87 6.89 -11.50
C GLU A 149 0.25 7.82 -11.99
N GLN A 150 0.57 8.85 -11.22
CA GLN A 150 1.65 9.78 -11.54
C GLN A 150 3.01 9.08 -11.59
N ALA A 151 3.28 8.17 -10.63
CA ALA A 151 4.55 7.45 -10.56
C ALA A 151 4.76 6.47 -11.73
N VAL A 152 3.68 5.89 -12.27
CA VAL A 152 3.69 4.93 -13.37
C VAL A 152 3.62 5.59 -14.76
N ALA A 153 3.08 6.82 -14.84
CA ALA A 153 2.99 7.59 -16.09
C ALA A 153 4.33 8.14 -16.58
N ILE A 154 5.33 8.26 -15.70
CA ILE A 154 6.67 8.73 -16.08
C ILE A 154 7.35 7.65 -16.95
N PRO A 155 7.85 8.00 -18.15
CA PRO A 155 8.71 7.11 -18.92
C PRO A 155 10.00 6.85 -18.12
N HIS A 156 10.28 5.60 -17.79
CA HIS A 156 11.47 5.18 -17.03
C HIS A 156 12.52 4.51 -17.91
#